data_AF-A0A7S3F873-F1
#
_entry.id   AF-A0A7S3F873-F1
#
_cell.length_a   1.000
_cell.length_b   1.000
_cell.length_c   1.000
_cell.angle_alpha   90.00
_cell.angle_beta   90.00
_cell.angle_gamma   90.00
#
_symmetry.space_group_name_H-M   'P 1'
#
loop_
_entity.id
_entity.type
_entity.pdbx_description
1 polymer ?
#
loop_
_entity_poly.entity_id
_entity_poly.type
_entity_poly.pdbx_seq_one_letter_code
_entity_poly.pdbx_strand_id
1 'polypeptide(L)'
;AETAADRAAWRSVADELDSATPSLPKELMTRCNIGEMSPGALTPLSLSTFGTGIDFGMVDLTFRAGGAAPLGAARRIIHARGGQLFIDMHQLGLLVMFGGTDKRTSDMSLCGREVAELPIEEIYKFHGGKLSLLRQLSSGLNFFKTLRGSEKRMRSFD
;
A
#
# COMPACT_ATOMS: atom_id res chain seq x y z
N ALA A 1 -22.97 11.56 -27.87
CA ALA A 1 -23.58 10.71 -26.83
C ALA A 1 -22.83 9.39 -26.84
N GLU A 2 -22.28 8.97 -25.70
CA GLU A 2 -21.48 7.75 -25.58
C GLU A 2 -22.37 6.50 -25.76
N THR A 3 -21.93 5.55 -26.59
CA THR A 3 -22.73 4.37 -26.94
C THR A 3 -22.64 3.29 -25.86
N ALA A 4 -23.55 2.31 -25.89
CA ALA A 4 -23.50 1.17 -24.97
C ALA A 4 -22.25 0.29 -25.20
N ALA A 5 -21.74 0.25 -26.44
CA ALA A 5 -20.52 -0.46 -26.79
C ALA A 5 -19.28 0.23 -26.20
N ASP A 6 -19.22 1.56 -26.25
CA ASP A 6 -18.15 2.34 -25.63
C ASP A 6 -18.11 2.10 -24.11
N ARG A 7 -19.28 2.12 -23.45
CA ARG A 7 -19.37 1.80 -22.02
C ARG A 7 -18.94 0.38 -21.67
N ALA A 8 -19.19 -0.60 -22.54
CA ALA A 8 -18.73 -1.97 -22.33
C ALA A 8 -17.22 -2.10 -22.49
N ALA A 9 -16.64 -1.42 -23.48
CA ALA A 9 -15.19 -1.35 -23.68
C ALA A 9 -14.47 -0.64 -22.52
N TRP A 10 -15.03 0.45 -22.01
CA TRP A 10 -14.47 1.13 -20.82
C TRP A 10 -14.52 0.25 -19.58
N ARG A 11 -15.61 -0.53 -19.40
CA ARG A 11 -15.72 -1.49 -18.31
C ARG A 11 -14.68 -2.59 -18.43
N SER A 12 -14.48 -3.17 -19.62
CA SER A 12 -13.46 -4.21 -19.79
C SER A 12 -12.04 -3.70 -19.54
N VAL A 13 -11.73 -2.45 -19.93
CA VAL A 13 -10.42 -1.82 -19.65
C VAL A 13 -10.28 -1.50 -18.15
N ALA A 14 -11.35 -1.05 -17.49
CA ALA A 14 -11.33 -0.83 -16.05
C ALA A 14 -11.16 -2.16 -15.28
N ASP A 15 -11.83 -3.22 -15.73
CA ASP A 15 -11.74 -4.56 -15.15
C ASP A 15 -10.35 -5.20 -15.37
N GLU A 16 -9.64 -4.87 -16.45
CA GLU A 16 -8.24 -5.29 -16.66
C GLU A 16 -7.29 -4.64 -15.64
N LEU A 17 -7.58 -3.42 -15.22
CA LEU A 17 -6.80 -2.69 -14.22
C LEU A 17 -7.15 -3.10 -12.79
N ASP A 18 -8.21 -3.89 -12.60
CA ASP A 18 -8.54 -4.44 -11.30
C ASP A 18 -7.40 -5.36 -10.82
N SER A 19 -7.00 -5.14 -9.58
CA SER A 19 -6.01 -5.97 -8.94
C SER A 19 -6.61 -7.36 -8.70
N ALA A 20 -5.77 -8.39 -8.83
CA ALA A 20 -6.14 -9.73 -8.44
C ALA A 20 -6.73 -9.70 -7.03
N THR A 21 -7.79 -10.50 -6.83
CA THR A 21 -8.50 -10.54 -5.56
C THR A 21 -7.51 -10.88 -4.44
N PRO A 22 -7.61 -10.23 -3.27
CA PRO A 22 -6.77 -10.53 -2.12
C PRO A 22 -6.60 -12.03 -1.93
N SER A 23 -5.35 -12.44 -1.67
CA SER A 23 -4.95 -13.85 -1.66
C SER A 23 -5.57 -14.63 -0.50
N LEU A 24 -6.00 -13.91 0.55
CA LEU A 24 -6.61 -14.47 1.75
C LEU A 24 -8.01 -13.86 2.03
N PRO A 25 -8.99 -14.67 2.50
CA PRO A 25 -10.36 -14.22 2.78
C PRO A 25 -10.51 -13.13 3.86
N LYS A 26 -9.43 -12.81 4.59
CA LYS A 26 -9.42 -11.86 5.72
C LYS A 26 -8.53 -10.64 5.49
N GLU A 27 -7.99 -10.44 4.29
CA GLU A 27 -7.22 -9.23 4.00
C GLU A 27 -8.12 -7.99 4.17
N LEU A 28 -7.77 -7.15 5.14
CA LEU A 28 -8.51 -5.93 5.43
C LEU A 28 -8.04 -4.82 4.50
N MET A 29 -8.93 -4.43 3.61
CA MET A 29 -8.72 -3.34 2.66
C MET A 29 -9.44 -2.09 3.16
N THR A 30 -8.81 -0.92 3.03
CA THR A 30 -9.41 0.35 3.43
C THR A 30 -9.35 1.41 2.34
N ARG A 31 -10.34 2.29 2.33
CA ARG A 31 -10.37 3.50 1.51
C ARG A 31 -10.21 4.78 2.30
N CYS A 32 -9.93 4.76 3.61
CA CYS A 32 -10.03 5.97 4.44
C CYS A 32 -9.31 7.21 3.85
N ASN A 33 -7.99 7.33 4.00
CA ASN A 33 -7.28 8.50 3.48
C ASN A 33 -7.32 8.59 1.93
N ILE A 34 -7.07 7.47 1.24
CA ILE A 34 -7.01 7.49 -0.24
C ILE A 34 -8.36 7.80 -0.90
N GLY A 35 -9.47 7.42 -0.26
CA GLY A 35 -10.83 7.69 -0.72
C GLY A 35 -11.27 9.12 -0.41
N GLU A 36 -10.73 9.77 0.62
CA GLU A 36 -10.90 11.21 0.81
C GLU A 36 -10.14 11.99 -0.28
N MET A 37 -8.95 11.55 -0.63
CA MET A 37 -8.17 12.13 -1.75
C MET A 37 -8.75 11.79 -3.13
N SER A 38 -9.44 10.65 -3.26
CA SER A 38 -10.07 10.17 -4.50
C SER A 38 -11.47 9.55 -4.23
N PRO A 39 -12.50 10.41 -4.03
CA PRO A 39 -13.83 9.93 -3.63
C PRO A 39 -14.56 9.21 -4.76
N GLY A 40 -14.38 9.69 -5.98
CA GLY A 40 -15.02 9.16 -7.18
C GLY A 40 -14.25 8.02 -7.87
N ALA A 41 -14.84 7.52 -8.95
CA ALA A 41 -14.13 6.60 -9.85
C ALA A 41 -12.99 7.35 -10.55
N LEU A 42 -11.82 6.74 -10.51
CA LEU A 42 -10.63 7.22 -11.20
C LEU A 42 -10.63 6.76 -12.65
N THR A 43 -10.01 7.57 -13.51
CA THR A 43 -9.83 7.21 -14.92
C THR A 43 -8.85 6.04 -15.06
N PRO A 44 -8.92 5.24 -16.13
CA PRO A 44 -7.94 4.18 -16.39
C PRO A 44 -6.50 4.67 -16.36
N LEU A 45 -6.24 5.87 -16.90
CA LEU A 45 -4.91 6.50 -16.85
C LEU A 45 -4.49 6.80 -15.40
N SER A 46 -5.40 7.27 -14.55
CA SER A 46 -5.08 7.56 -13.15
C SER A 46 -4.80 6.29 -12.35
N LEU A 47 -5.53 5.21 -12.60
CA LEU A 47 -5.27 3.91 -11.97
C LEU A 47 -3.92 3.35 -12.40
N SER A 48 -3.61 3.37 -13.70
CA SER A 48 -2.37 2.80 -14.24
C SER A 48 -1.12 3.63 -13.89
N THR A 49 -1.26 4.93 -13.68
CA THR A 49 -0.14 5.82 -13.33
C THR A 49 -0.07 6.14 -11.84
N PHE A 50 -1.05 6.84 -11.28
CA PHE A 50 -1.05 7.19 -9.85
C PHE A 50 -1.19 5.97 -8.96
N GLY A 51 -2.12 5.06 -9.25
CA GLY A 51 -2.30 3.82 -8.47
C GLY A 51 -1.01 3.00 -8.41
N THR A 52 -0.43 2.70 -9.58
CA THR A 52 0.86 1.99 -9.69
C THR A 52 2.02 2.75 -9.08
N GLY A 53 2.07 4.08 -9.21
CA GLY A 53 3.13 4.92 -8.68
C GLY A 53 3.15 4.94 -7.14
N ILE A 54 1.97 5.04 -6.51
CA ILE A 54 1.84 4.95 -5.05
C ILE A 54 2.25 3.53 -4.60
N ASP A 55 1.75 2.49 -5.26
CA ASP A 55 2.10 1.10 -4.94
C ASP A 55 3.62 0.88 -4.98
N PHE A 56 4.25 1.29 -6.08
CA PHE A 56 5.71 1.21 -6.25
C PHE A 56 6.45 1.95 -5.15
N GLY A 57 6.04 3.18 -4.81
CA GLY A 57 6.66 3.96 -3.75
C GLY A 57 6.57 3.29 -2.38
N MET A 58 5.42 2.70 -2.05
CA MET A 58 5.19 2.00 -0.78
C MET A 58 6.01 0.71 -0.71
N VAL A 59 6.07 -0.04 -1.82
CA VAL A 59 6.86 -1.25 -1.94
C VAL A 59 8.36 -0.96 -1.88
N ASP A 60 8.86 0.06 -2.58
CA ASP A 60 10.27 0.47 -2.50
C ASP A 60 10.63 0.94 -1.09
N LEU A 61 9.73 1.67 -0.42
CA LEU A 61 9.93 2.12 0.96
C LEU A 61 10.06 0.93 1.93
N THR A 62 9.16 -0.04 1.84
CA THR A 62 9.21 -1.25 2.68
C THR A 62 10.45 -2.10 2.39
N PHE A 63 10.84 -2.24 1.11
CA PHE A 63 12.07 -2.93 0.73
C PHE A 63 13.32 -2.26 1.32
N ARG A 64 13.44 -0.93 1.19
CA ARG A 64 14.56 -0.17 1.74
C ARG A 64 14.61 -0.17 3.27
N ALA A 65 13.47 -0.36 3.93
CA ALA A 65 13.39 -0.57 5.37
C ALA A 65 13.87 -1.97 5.81
N GLY A 66 14.33 -2.83 4.89
CA GLY A 66 14.77 -4.20 5.19
C GLY A 66 13.69 -5.26 5.00
N GLY A 67 12.58 -4.89 4.34
CA GLY A 67 11.60 -5.83 3.81
C GLY A 67 12.20 -6.69 2.68
N ALA A 68 11.59 -7.85 2.46
CA ALA A 68 11.96 -8.68 1.33
C ALA A 68 11.48 -8.02 0.02
N ALA A 69 12.25 -8.20 -1.06
CA ALA A 69 11.92 -7.64 -2.37
C ALA A 69 10.50 -8.01 -2.81
N PRO A 70 9.77 -7.11 -3.50
CA PRO A 70 8.47 -7.44 -4.05
C PRO A 70 8.57 -8.59 -5.04
N LEU A 71 7.74 -9.61 -4.86
CA LEU A 71 7.55 -10.69 -5.82
C LEU A 71 6.20 -10.44 -6.53
N GLY A 72 6.21 -9.63 -7.58
CA GLY A 72 5.04 -9.40 -8.44
C GLY A 72 3.78 -8.93 -7.70
N ALA A 73 2.61 -9.37 -8.17
CA ALA A 73 1.30 -8.97 -7.64
C ALA A 73 1.02 -9.40 -6.19
N ALA A 74 1.81 -10.33 -5.62
CA ALA A 74 1.58 -10.89 -4.29
C ALA A 74 1.97 -9.95 -3.12
N ARG A 75 2.59 -8.80 -3.42
CA ARG A 75 3.03 -7.80 -2.42
C ARG A 75 2.55 -6.38 -2.71
N ARG A 76 1.49 -6.27 -3.51
CA ARG A 76 0.81 -5.00 -3.75
C ARG A 76 0.24 -4.47 -2.44
N ILE A 77 0.44 -3.18 -2.17
CA ILE A 77 -0.10 -2.45 -1.03
C ILE A 77 -1.32 -1.64 -1.47
N ILE A 78 -1.34 -1.16 -2.72
CA ILE A 78 -2.46 -0.40 -3.29
C ILE A 78 -3.19 -1.23 -4.34
N HIS A 79 -4.45 -1.55 -4.09
CA HIS A 79 -5.30 -2.32 -4.99
C HIS A 79 -6.29 -1.41 -5.71
N ALA A 80 -6.33 -1.50 -7.03
CA ALA A 80 -7.41 -0.92 -7.82
C ALA A 80 -8.55 -1.93 -7.94
N ARG A 81 -9.80 -1.50 -7.72
CA ARG A 81 -10.99 -2.31 -7.99
C ARG A 81 -12.19 -1.44 -8.35
N GLY A 82 -12.86 -1.73 -9.47
CA GLY A 82 -14.07 -1.03 -9.88
C GLY A 82 -13.85 0.48 -10.03
N GLY A 83 -12.67 0.89 -10.49
CA GLY A 83 -12.30 2.30 -10.63
C GLY A 83 -11.88 3.00 -9.34
N GLN A 84 -11.71 2.28 -8.22
CA GLN A 84 -11.37 2.86 -6.91
C GLN A 84 -10.06 2.27 -6.38
N LEU A 85 -9.33 3.03 -5.58
CA LEU A 85 -8.12 2.57 -4.90
C LEU A 85 -8.43 2.14 -3.47
N PHE A 86 -7.77 1.06 -3.05
CA PHE A 86 -7.83 0.47 -1.72
C PHE A 86 -6.41 0.26 -1.20
N ILE A 87 -6.23 0.40 0.09
CA ILE A 87 -4.97 0.12 0.78
C ILE A 87 -5.12 -1.20 1.52
N ASP A 88 -4.21 -2.14 1.28
CA ASP A 88 -4.10 -3.38 2.05
C ASP A 88 -3.41 -3.09 3.38
N MET A 89 -4.18 -3.20 4.47
CA MET A 89 -3.69 -2.96 5.82
C MET A 89 -2.71 -4.04 6.31
N HIS A 90 -2.78 -5.27 5.79
CA HIS A 90 -1.85 -6.33 6.15
C HIS A 90 -0.48 -6.06 5.55
N GLN A 91 -0.43 -5.75 4.25
CA GLN A 91 0.83 -5.43 3.56
C GLN A 91 1.42 -4.11 4.07
N LEU A 92 0.58 -3.09 4.31
CA LEU A 92 1.01 -1.84 4.93
C LEU A 92 1.60 -2.05 6.34
N GLY A 93 1.10 -3.05 7.08
CA GLY A 93 1.61 -3.43 8.41
C GLY A 93 3.10 -3.78 8.45
N LEU A 94 3.75 -4.06 7.31
CA LEU A 94 5.22 -4.17 7.24
C LEU A 94 5.94 -2.89 7.67
N LEU A 95 5.36 -1.71 7.38
CA LEU A 95 5.96 -0.45 7.81
C LEU A 95 5.93 -0.29 9.33
N VAL A 96 4.89 -0.78 10.01
CA VAL A 96 4.81 -0.83 11.48
C VAL A 96 5.89 -1.75 12.03
N MET A 97 6.08 -2.92 11.40
CA MET A 97 7.10 -3.90 11.76
C MET A 97 8.54 -3.35 11.64
N PHE A 98 8.87 -2.67 10.54
CA PHE A 98 10.23 -2.18 10.27
C PHE A 98 10.52 -0.77 10.80
N GLY A 99 9.51 0.09 10.80
CA GLY A 99 9.62 1.50 11.18
C GLY A 99 9.60 1.73 12.68
N GLY A 100 9.39 0.68 13.49
CA GLY A 100 9.36 0.79 14.95
C GLY A 100 8.22 1.69 15.46
N THR A 101 7.18 1.88 14.65
CA THR A 101 5.99 2.66 15.01
C THR A 101 4.96 1.76 15.66
N ASP A 102 4.13 2.34 16.53
CA ASP A 102 2.99 1.62 17.08
C ASP A 102 1.87 1.52 16.05
N LYS A 103 1.20 0.36 16.03
CA LYS A 103 0.03 0.11 15.17
C LYS A 103 -1.01 1.21 15.31
N ARG A 104 -1.35 1.60 16.54
CA ARG A 104 -2.33 2.65 16.81
C ARG A 104 -1.97 3.97 16.13
N THR A 105 -0.69 4.35 16.15
CA THR A 105 -0.23 5.57 15.47
C THR A 105 -0.40 5.45 13.96
N SER A 106 -0.08 4.29 13.39
CA SER A 106 -0.28 4.01 11.96
C SER A 106 -1.76 4.08 11.58
N ASP A 107 -2.63 3.40 12.32
CA ASP A 107 -4.08 3.40 12.10
C ASP A 107 -4.68 4.81 12.19
N MET A 108 -4.31 5.56 13.22
CA MET A 108 -4.79 6.94 13.39
C MET A 108 -4.37 7.82 12.23
N SER A 109 -3.14 7.65 11.71
CA SER A 109 -2.63 8.45 10.58
C SER A 109 -3.33 8.13 9.26
N LEU A 110 -3.81 6.89 9.08
CA LEU A 110 -4.40 6.41 7.84
C LEU A 110 -5.94 6.43 7.83
N CYS A 111 -6.54 6.11 8.98
CA CYS A 111 -7.98 5.89 9.13
C CYS A 111 -8.65 6.91 10.05
N GLY A 112 -7.88 7.75 10.76
CA GLY A 112 -8.41 8.68 11.77
C GLY A 112 -8.98 7.99 13.01
N ARG A 113 -8.90 6.65 13.07
CA ARG A 113 -9.39 5.80 14.15
C ARG A 113 -8.47 4.59 14.30
N GLU A 114 -8.51 3.98 15.47
CA GLU A 114 -7.92 2.65 15.65
C GLU A 114 -8.75 1.59 14.90
N VAL A 115 -8.05 0.66 14.24
CA VAL A 115 -8.65 -0.42 13.45
C VAL A 115 -8.60 -1.70 14.29
N ALA A 116 -9.64 -1.93 15.09
CA ALA A 116 -9.77 -3.08 15.97
C ALA A 116 -9.95 -4.39 15.20
N GLU A 117 -10.44 -4.32 13.96
CA GLU A 117 -10.73 -5.45 13.07
C GLU A 117 -9.46 -6.17 12.61
N LEU A 118 -8.31 -5.51 12.67
CA LEU A 118 -7.01 -6.06 12.32
C LEU A 118 -6.04 -5.83 13.48
N PRO A 119 -5.92 -6.72 14.47
CA PRO A 119 -4.95 -6.59 15.56
C PRO A 119 -3.49 -6.80 15.08
N ILE A 120 -2.50 -6.35 15.86
CA ILE A 120 -1.07 -6.44 15.46
C ILE A 120 -0.62 -7.89 15.31
N GLU A 121 -1.20 -8.81 16.07
CA GLU A 121 -0.90 -10.24 16.05
C GLU A 121 -1.26 -10.87 14.71
N GLU A 122 -2.36 -10.44 14.07
CA GLU A 122 -2.73 -10.89 12.73
C GLU A 122 -1.74 -10.38 11.68
N ILE A 123 -1.22 -9.14 11.83
CA ILE A 123 -0.15 -8.61 10.98
C ILE A 123 1.13 -9.44 11.13
N TYR A 124 1.53 -9.77 12.37
CA TYR A 124 2.69 -10.62 12.61
C TYR A 124 2.50 -11.99 11.99
N LYS A 125 1.34 -12.62 12.18
CA LYS A 125 1.02 -13.93 11.60
C LYS A 125 1.09 -13.91 10.07
N PHE A 126 0.54 -12.88 9.43
CA PHE A 126 0.56 -12.71 7.98
C PHE A 126 1.99 -12.65 7.43
N HIS A 127 2.90 -11.96 8.13
CA HIS A 127 4.31 -11.81 7.72
C HIS A 127 5.26 -12.89 8.22
N GLY A 128 4.75 -13.97 8.81
CA GLY A 128 5.56 -15.10 9.28
C GLY A 128 6.18 -14.94 10.67
N GLY A 129 5.64 -14.02 11.48
CA GLY A 129 6.00 -13.79 12.87
C GLY A 129 6.54 -12.38 13.14
N LYS A 130 6.78 -12.09 14.42
CA LYS A 130 7.41 -10.83 14.84
C LYS A 130 8.89 -10.84 14.45
N LEU A 131 9.40 -9.70 14.00
CA LEU A 131 10.84 -9.53 13.76
C LEU A 131 11.63 -9.59 15.07
N SER A 132 12.86 -10.10 15.01
CA SER A 132 13.78 -10.03 16.14
C SER A 132 14.16 -8.57 16.42
N LEU A 133 14.43 -8.23 17.69
CA LEU A 133 14.77 -6.86 18.10
C LEU A 133 15.97 -6.30 17.32
N LEU A 134 17.00 -7.13 17.07
CA LEU A 134 18.17 -6.73 16.27
C LEU A 134 17.80 -6.39 14.82
N ARG A 135 16.90 -7.19 14.22
CA ARG A 135 16.42 -6.95 12.86
C ARG A 135 15.51 -5.73 12.80
N GLN A 136 14.67 -5.52 13.81
CA GLN A 136 13.83 -4.33 13.91
C GLN A 136 14.68 -3.06 14.04
N LEU A 137 15.72 -3.08 14.88
CA LEU A 137 16.66 -1.96 15.00
C LEU A 137 17.45 -1.70 13.72
N SER A 138 17.95 -2.75 13.06
CA SER A 138 18.69 -2.58 11.80
C SER A 138 17.80 -2.09 10.66
N SER A 139 16.56 -2.57 10.59
CA SER A 139 15.52 -2.06 9.71
C SER A 139 15.19 -0.59 9.97
N GLY A 140 15.02 -0.20 11.24
CA GLY A 140 14.80 1.20 11.63
C GLY A 140 15.97 2.11 11.23
N LEU A 141 17.21 1.64 11.40
CA LEU A 141 18.41 2.35 10.94
C LEU A 141 18.45 2.50 9.42
N ASN A 142 18.09 1.45 8.67
CA ASN A 142 18.03 1.49 7.20
C ASN A 142 16.93 2.43 6.70
N PHE A 143 15.77 2.42 7.36
CA PHE A 143 14.68 3.35 7.10
C PHE A 143 15.12 4.80 7.33
N PHE A 144 15.78 5.07 8.46
CA PHE A 144 16.28 6.40 8.78
C PHE A 144 17.39 6.89 7.83
N LYS A 145 18.31 6.01 7.43
CA LYS A 145 19.30 6.30 6.37
C LYS A 145 18.61 6.61 5.05
N THR A 146 17.56 5.87 4.70
CA THR A 146 16.77 6.09 3.48
C THR A 146 16.11 7.46 3.49
N LEU A 147 15.52 7.86 4.62
CA LEU A 147 14.92 9.18 4.82
C LEU A 147 15.96 10.30 4.72
N ARG A 148 17.10 10.21 5.43
CA ARG A 148 18.15 11.23 5.33
C ARG A 148 18.78 11.33 3.93
N GLY A 149 18.84 10.23 3.20
CA GLY A 149 19.36 10.19 1.84
C GLY A 149 18.39 10.75 0.79
N SER A 150 17.11 10.97 1.12
CA SER A 150 16.12 11.45 0.15
C SER A 150 16.36 12.91 -0.25
N GLU A 151 16.79 13.77 0.67
CA GLU A 151 17.07 15.19 0.39
C GLU A 151 18.10 15.38 -0.74
N LYS A 152 19.15 14.55 -0.76
CA LYS A 152 20.16 14.59 -1.82
C LYS A 152 19.63 14.13 -3.18
N ARG A 153 18.63 13.23 -3.18
CA ARG A 153 18.01 12.69 -4.39
C ARG A 153 16.93 13.61 -4.94
N MET A 154 16.21 14.34 -4.09
CA MET A 154 15.28 15.38 -4.56
C MET A 154 16.02 16.48 -5.32
N ARG A 155 17.20 16.90 -4.84
CA ARG A 155 18.06 17.88 -5.51
C ARG A 155 18.63 17.47 -6.87
N SER A 156 18.54 16.19 -7.26
CA SER A 156 18.99 15.74 -8.58
C SER A 156 17.88 15.73 -9.64
N PHE A 157 16.65 16.08 -9.26
CA PHE A 157 15.52 16.25 -10.19
C PHE A 157 15.23 17.72 -10.54
N ASP A 158 15.89 18.65 -9.85
CA ASP A 158 15.96 20.08 -10.19
C ASP A 158 17.11 20.34 -11.16
#